data_AF-A0A3D4EC51-F1
#
_entry.id   AF-A0A3D4EC51-F1
#
_cell.length_a   1.000
_cell.length_b   1.000
_cell.length_c   1.000
_cell.angle_alpha   90.00
_cell.angle_beta   90.00
_cell.angle_gamma   90.00
#
_symmetry.space_group_name_H-M   'P 1'
#
loop_
_entity.id
_entity.type
_entity.pdbx_description
1 polymer ?
#
loop_
_entity_poly.entity_id
_entity_poly.type
_entity_poly.pdbx_seq_one_letter_code
_entity_poly.pdbx_strand_id
1 'polypeptide(L)'
;EKFLYSKDYLLNRLATLTGGRVAEEVICHTCTTGASNDIEKATQMARSMITTYGMSDKYGMMALETRGNSYLGGGSQLACSDETSADIDSEVRVMIANAKKKATEIITANIDKMHKCAKYLLEKETITGEEFMNIFNGD
;
A
#
# COMPACT_ATOMS: atom_id res chain seq x y z
N GLU A 1 -8.46 -9.97 17.31
CA GLU A 1 -7.89 -8.86 16.52
C GLU A 1 -6.50 -8.52 17.04
N LYS A 2 -5.52 -8.26 16.15
CA LYS A 2 -4.19 -7.75 16.55
C LYS A 2 -4.20 -6.22 16.35
N PHE A 3 -4.13 -5.47 17.45
CA PHE A 3 -4.11 -4.00 17.44
C PHE A 3 -2.70 -3.42 17.29
N LEU A 4 -1.67 -4.26 17.14
CA LEU A 4 -0.28 -3.88 17.00
C LEU A 4 0.26 -4.42 15.68
N TYR A 5 0.75 -3.52 14.83
CA TYR A 5 1.34 -3.84 13.53
C TYR A 5 2.83 -3.49 13.53
N SER A 6 3.67 -4.39 13.03
CA SER A 6 5.08 -4.11 12.81
C SER A 6 5.29 -3.24 11.56
N LYS A 7 6.44 -2.56 11.48
CA LYS A 7 6.86 -1.81 10.28
C LYS A 7 6.80 -2.70 9.04
N ASP A 8 7.35 -3.93 9.13
CA ASP A 8 7.35 -4.88 8.01
C ASP A 8 5.96 -5.28 7.54
N TYR A 9 5.02 -5.47 8.48
CA TYR A 9 3.64 -5.77 8.12
C TYR A 9 2.99 -4.64 7.33
N LEU A 10 3.17 -3.39 7.78
CA LEU A 10 2.63 -2.22 7.07
C LEU A 10 3.31 -2.00 5.72
N LEU A 11 4.63 -2.21 5.62
CA LEU A 11 5.35 -2.18 4.34
C LEU A 11 4.84 -3.23 3.36
N ASN A 12 4.56 -4.45 3.83
CA ASN A 12 3.95 -5.49 3.01
C ASN A 12 2.52 -5.11 2.59
N ARG A 13 1.75 -4.48 3.49
CA ARG A 13 0.40 -4.00 3.18
C ARG A 13 0.42 -2.89 2.13
N LEU A 14 1.39 -1.97 2.19
CA LEU A 14 1.62 -0.97 1.14
C LEU A 14 1.91 -1.65 -0.20
N ALA A 15 2.75 -2.68 -0.24
CA ALA A 15 3.02 -3.43 -1.46
C ALA A 15 1.72 -4.04 -2.04
N THR A 16 0.88 -4.63 -1.20
CA THR A 16 -0.45 -5.14 -1.62
C THR A 16 -1.33 -4.04 -2.22
N LEU A 17 -1.42 -2.87 -1.58
CA LEU A 17 -2.22 -1.74 -2.08
C LEU A 17 -1.72 -1.22 -3.42
N THR A 18 -0.40 -1.22 -3.65
CA THR A 18 0.16 -0.84 -4.96
C THR A 18 0.00 -1.92 -6.04
N GLY A 19 -0.33 -3.15 -5.65
CA GLY A 19 -0.33 -4.32 -6.54
C GLY A 19 -1.31 -4.22 -7.69
N GLY A 20 -2.53 -3.69 -7.46
CA GLY A 20 -3.54 -3.53 -8.51
C GLY A 20 -3.05 -2.63 -9.65
N ARG A 21 -2.53 -1.44 -9.30
CA ARG A 21 -1.93 -0.51 -10.28
C ARG A 21 -0.76 -1.15 -11.01
N VAL A 22 0.13 -1.84 -10.30
CA VAL A 22 1.29 -2.49 -10.90
C VAL A 22 0.87 -3.58 -11.88
N ALA A 23 -0.15 -4.38 -11.55
CA ALA A 23 -0.68 -5.39 -12.45
C ALA A 23 -1.22 -4.77 -13.76
N GLU A 24 -1.95 -3.65 -13.67
CA GLU A 24 -2.41 -2.91 -14.86
C GLU A 24 -1.24 -2.40 -15.72
N GLU A 25 -0.21 -1.83 -15.11
CA GLU A 25 0.94 -1.29 -15.84
C GLU A 25 1.78 -2.40 -16.50
N VAL A 26 2.04 -3.49 -15.77
CA VAL A 26 2.93 -4.58 -16.21
C VAL A 26 2.24 -5.49 -17.23
N ILE A 27 0.97 -5.84 -17.01
CA ILE A 27 0.26 -6.86 -17.80
C ILE A 27 -0.64 -6.20 -18.86
N CYS A 28 -1.38 -5.16 -18.49
CA CYS A 28 -2.35 -4.50 -19.37
C CYS A 28 -1.77 -3.30 -20.11
N HIS A 29 -0.53 -2.89 -19.79
CA HIS A 29 0.15 -1.72 -20.36
C HIS A 29 -0.70 -0.45 -20.34
N THR A 30 -1.50 -0.28 -19.28
CA THR A 30 -2.43 0.85 -19.14
C THR A 30 -2.51 1.34 -17.70
N CYS A 31 -3.16 2.47 -17.51
CA CYS A 31 -3.37 3.11 -16.22
C CYS A 31 -4.84 3.54 -16.13
N THR A 32 -5.64 2.85 -15.31
CA THR A 32 -7.08 3.16 -15.13
C THR A 32 -7.36 3.95 -13.84
N THR A 33 -8.61 4.36 -13.62
CA THR A 33 -9.05 4.97 -12.36
C THR A 33 -9.38 3.95 -11.26
N GLY A 34 -9.32 2.65 -11.54
CA GLY A 34 -9.75 1.58 -10.62
C GLY A 34 -8.91 1.48 -9.34
N ALA A 35 -7.65 1.91 -9.37
CA ALA A 35 -6.74 1.86 -8.22
C ALA A 35 -6.86 3.07 -7.26
N SER A 36 -7.83 3.97 -7.45
CA SER A 36 -7.93 5.24 -6.70
C SER A 36 -8.01 5.04 -5.18
N ASN A 37 -8.90 4.15 -4.73
CA ASN A 37 -9.08 3.81 -3.31
C ASN A 37 -7.83 3.19 -2.67
N ASP A 38 -7.08 2.38 -3.43
CA ASP A 38 -5.85 1.77 -2.92
C ASP A 38 -4.73 2.81 -2.79
N ILE A 39 -4.65 3.76 -3.74
CA ILE A 39 -3.71 4.89 -3.68
C ILE A 39 -3.99 5.78 -2.48
N GLU A 40 -5.27 6.10 -2.22
CA GLU A 40 -5.67 6.90 -1.06
C GLU A 40 -5.26 6.21 0.25
N LYS A 41 -5.60 4.92 0.40
CA LYS A 41 -5.25 4.11 1.57
C LYS A 41 -3.74 3.97 1.74
N ALA A 42 -3.00 3.75 0.66
CA ALA A 42 -1.55 3.64 0.70
C ALA A 42 -0.91 4.95 1.16
N THR A 43 -1.40 6.08 0.64
CA THR A 43 -0.93 7.42 1.02
C THR A 43 -1.20 7.70 2.49
N GLN A 44 -2.41 7.47 2.97
CA GLN A 44 -2.77 7.68 4.37
C GLN A 44 -1.95 6.79 5.31
N MET A 45 -1.75 5.51 4.93
CA MET A 45 -0.97 4.56 5.70
C MET A 45 0.51 4.97 5.79
N ALA A 46 1.14 5.25 4.65
CA ALA A 46 2.54 5.70 4.59
C ALA A 46 2.74 6.98 5.40
N ARG A 47 1.81 7.94 5.27
CA ARG A 47 1.85 9.18 6.07
C ARG A 47 1.76 8.88 7.57
N SER A 48 0.82 8.04 8.00
CA SER A 48 0.68 7.65 9.41
C SER A 48 1.90 6.92 9.95
N MET A 49 2.56 6.09 9.13
CA MET A 49 3.82 5.44 9.49
C MET A 49 4.91 6.45 9.82
N ILE A 50 4.99 7.55 9.06
CA ILE A 50 5.98 8.60 9.25
C ILE A 50 5.58 9.51 10.42
N THR A 51 4.34 10.01 10.44
CA THR A 51 3.93 11.11 11.32
C THR A 51 3.45 10.67 12.70
N THR A 52 2.76 9.53 12.77
CA THR A 52 2.14 9.06 14.02
C THR A 52 2.92 7.90 14.63
N TYR A 53 3.40 6.95 13.83
CA TYR A 53 3.99 5.71 14.35
C TYR A 53 5.52 5.77 14.51
N GLY A 54 6.16 6.84 14.04
CA GLY A 54 7.61 7.02 14.17
C GLY A 54 8.42 5.94 13.44
N MET A 55 7.93 5.48 12.28
CA MET A 55 8.55 4.43 11.47
C MET A 55 9.42 4.97 10.32
N SER A 56 9.67 6.28 10.28
CA SER A 56 10.64 6.89 9.37
C SER A 56 12.05 6.78 9.95
N ASP A 57 13.02 6.39 9.12
CA ASP A 57 14.43 6.35 9.54
C ASP A 57 15.00 7.77 9.70
N LYS A 58 14.43 8.76 9.00
CA LYS A 58 14.82 10.16 9.08
C LYS A 58 14.32 10.83 10.35
N TYR A 59 13.06 10.63 10.71
CA TYR A 59 12.41 11.27 11.86
C TYR A 59 12.44 10.43 13.14
N GLY A 60 12.72 9.14 13.03
CA GLY A 60 12.70 8.20 14.15
C GLY A 60 11.36 8.25 14.88
N MET A 61 11.40 8.21 16.21
CA MET A 61 10.22 8.21 17.09
C MET A 61 9.57 9.59 17.29
N MET A 62 9.86 10.58 16.45
CA MET A 62 9.27 11.90 16.55
C MET A 62 7.79 11.88 16.14
N ALA A 63 6.91 12.35 17.02
CA ALA A 63 5.51 12.58 16.68
C ALA A 63 5.39 13.91 15.92
N LEU A 64 5.03 13.84 14.65
CA LEU A 64 4.91 15.01 13.75
C LEU A 64 3.45 15.45 13.56
N GLU A 65 2.54 14.72 14.18
CA GLU A 65 1.11 14.91 14.07
C GLU A 65 0.46 14.79 15.45
N THR A 66 -0.34 15.80 15.81
CA THR A 66 -1.14 15.77 17.02
C THR A 66 -2.55 15.36 16.67
N ARG A 67 -3.00 14.24 17.25
CA ARG A 67 -4.39 13.81 17.11
C ARG A 67 -5.29 14.73 17.91
N GLY A 68 -6.10 15.54 17.22
CA GLY A 68 -7.23 16.22 17.81
C GLY A 68 -8.26 15.21 18.34
N ASN A 69 -9.02 15.59 19.35
CA ASN A 69 -10.10 14.74 19.85
C ASN A 69 -11.22 14.70 18.79
N SER A 70 -11.35 13.58 18.06
CA SER A 70 -12.35 13.41 17.01
C SER A 70 -13.78 13.58 17.52
N TYR A 71 -14.01 13.36 18.82
CA TYR A 71 -15.31 13.58 19.48
C TYR A 71 -15.72 15.06 19.55
N LEU A 72 -14.76 15.98 19.47
CA LEU A 72 -14.98 17.43 19.49
C LEU A 72 -14.90 18.06 18.10
N GLY A 73 -14.94 17.25 17.03
CA GLY A 73 -14.82 17.73 15.66
C GLY A 73 -13.40 18.19 15.28
N GLY A 74 -12.40 17.89 16.11
CA GLY A 74 -11.00 18.22 15.83
C GLY A 74 -10.39 17.23 14.84
N GLY A 75 -9.98 17.73 13.67
CA GLY A 75 -9.13 16.99 12.74
C GLY A 75 -7.71 16.80 13.29
N SER A 76 -6.96 15.88 12.68
CA SER A 76 -5.54 15.73 12.95
C SER A 76 -4.79 16.97 12.43
N GLN A 77 -3.88 17.53 13.24
CA GLN A 77 -3.07 18.69 12.84
C GLN A 77 -1.59 18.33 12.84
N LEU A 78 -0.90 18.74 11.78
CA LEU A 78 0.56 18.65 11.72
C LEU A 78 1.15 19.56 12.79
N ALA A 79 2.04 19.00 13.60
CA ALA A 79 2.74 19.69 14.66
C ALA A 79 4.17 20.04 14.22
N CYS A 80 4.34 20.44 12.96
CA CYS A 80 5.65 20.72 12.36
C CYS A 80 5.60 21.91 11.40
N SER A 81 6.78 22.40 11.00
CA SER A 81 6.89 23.52 10.06
C SER A 81 6.42 23.15 8.65
N ASP A 82 6.17 24.15 7.80
CA ASP A 82 5.87 23.92 6.38
C ASP A 82 7.00 23.18 5.66
N GLU A 83 8.25 23.47 6.00
CA GLU A 83 9.43 22.79 5.48
C GLU A 83 9.43 21.30 5.86
N THR A 84 9.14 20.99 7.13
CA THR A 84 9.01 19.61 7.60
C THR A 84 7.83 18.91 6.93
N SER A 85 6.72 19.62 6.70
CA SER A 85 5.53 19.08 6.03
C SER A 85 5.83 18.68 4.58
N ALA A 86 6.53 19.53 3.83
CA ALA A 86 6.97 19.23 2.47
C ALA A 86 7.93 18.03 2.42
N ASP A 87 8.80 17.92 3.41
CA ASP A 87 9.73 16.80 3.52
C ASP A 87 9.02 15.48 3.89
N ILE A 88 8.01 15.51 4.76
CA ILE A 88 7.13 14.35 5.03
C ILE A 88 6.50 13.85 3.73
N ASP A 89 5.98 14.75 2.89
CA ASP A 89 5.36 14.34 1.62
C ASP A 89 6.38 13.70 0.66
N SER A 90 7.65 14.13 0.72
CA SER A 90 8.75 13.48 0.00
C SER A 90 9.03 12.08 0.53
N GLU A 91 9.11 11.90 1.85
CA GLU A 91 9.28 10.58 2.49
C GLU A 91 8.13 9.63 2.16
N VAL A 92 6.88 10.12 2.17
CA VAL A 92 5.69 9.34 1.76
C VAL A 92 5.84 8.85 0.32
N ARG A 93 6.24 9.75 -0.60
CA ARG A 93 6.46 9.41 -2.01
C ARG A 93 7.51 8.30 -2.16
N VAL A 94 8.63 8.40 -1.44
CA VAL A 94 9.70 7.40 -1.46
C VAL A 94 9.21 6.06 -0.92
N MET A 95 8.47 6.05 0.18
CA MET A 95 7.93 4.83 0.78
C MET A 95 6.96 4.11 -0.17
N ILE A 96 6.05 4.84 -0.82
CA ILE A 96 5.12 4.29 -1.81
C ILE A 96 5.87 3.79 -3.05
N ALA A 97 6.89 4.52 -3.51
CA ALA A 97 7.72 4.09 -4.64
C ALA A 97 8.44 2.75 -4.36
N ASN A 98 8.97 2.57 -3.14
CA ASN A 98 9.57 1.32 -2.70
C ASN A 98 8.55 0.18 -2.62
N ALA A 99 7.34 0.45 -2.12
CA ALA A 99 6.26 -0.52 -2.11
C ALA A 99 5.85 -0.94 -3.53
N LYS A 100 5.70 0.02 -4.45
CA LYS A 100 5.43 -0.22 -5.86
C LYS A 100 6.52 -1.07 -6.51
N LYS A 101 7.80 -0.77 -6.24
CA LYS A 101 8.94 -1.55 -6.72
C LYS A 101 8.86 -3.01 -6.26
N LYS A 102 8.62 -3.24 -4.96
CA LYS A 102 8.43 -4.58 -4.40
C LYS A 102 7.27 -5.33 -5.05
N ALA A 103 6.14 -4.66 -5.23
CA ALA A 103 4.98 -5.25 -5.92
C ALA A 103 5.30 -5.61 -7.38
N THR A 104 6.08 -4.77 -8.07
CA THR A 104 6.55 -5.02 -9.44
C THR A 104 7.41 -6.27 -9.49
N GLU A 105 8.40 -6.40 -8.61
CA GLU A 105 9.26 -7.59 -8.53
C GLU A 105 8.44 -8.87 -8.31
N ILE A 106 7.47 -8.84 -7.38
CA ILE A 106 6.60 -10.00 -7.09
C ILE A 106 5.72 -10.37 -8.28
N ILE A 107 5.07 -9.38 -8.90
CA ILE A 107 4.16 -9.60 -10.03
C ILE A 107 4.94 -10.10 -11.24
N THR A 108 6.05 -9.47 -11.58
CA THR A 108 6.90 -9.87 -12.70
C THR A 108 7.46 -11.29 -12.52
N ALA A 109 7.87 -11.66 -11.30
CA ALA A 109 8.35 -13.02 -11.01
C ALA A 109 7.25 -14.09 -11.09
N ASN A 110 5.97 -13.71 -11.12
CA ASN A 110 4.82 -14.63 -11.12
C ASN A 110 3.85 -14.35 -12.29
N ILE A 111 4.32 -13.76 -13.40
CA ILE A 111 3.48 -13.39 -14.56
C ILE A 111 2.62 -14.55 -15.06
N ASP A 112 3.19 -15.75 -15.20
CA ASP A 112 2.45 -16.92 -15.68
C ASP A 112 1.24 -17.25 -14.79
N LYS A 113 1.42 -17.10 -13.47
CA LYS A 113 0.34 -17.35 -12.50
C LYS A 113 -0.72 -16.26 -12.56
N MET A 114 -0.32 -15.00 -12.76
CA MET A 114 -1.26 -13.90 -12.97
C MET A 114 -2.18 -14.16 -14.18
N HIS A 115 -1.60 -14.62 -15.30
CA HIS A 115 -2.38 -14.98 -16.49
C HIS A 115 -3.33 -16.16 -16.26
N LYS A 116 -2.88 -17.20 -15.54
CA LYS A 116 -3.75 -18.34 -15.18
C LYS A 116 -4.94 -17.90 -14.33
N CYS A 117 -4.69 -17.11 -13.28
CA CYS A 117 -5.75 -16.60 -12.41
C CYS A 117 -6.70 -15.67 -13.17
N ALA A 118 -6.19 -14.78 -14.02
CA ALA A 118 -7.02 -13.90 -14.84
C ALA A 118 -7.92 -14.70 -15.80
N LYS A 119 -7.38 -15.72 -16.47
CA LYS A 119 -8.16 -16.61 -17.34
C LYS A 119 -9.26 -17.33 -16.56
N TYR A 120 -8.93 -17.87 -15.40
CA TYR A 120 -9.93 -18.54 -14.55
C TYR A 120 -11.05 -17.58 -14.14
N LEU A 121 -10.72 -16.35 -13.72
CA LEU A 121 -11.68 -15.33 -13.36
C LEU A 121 -12.55 -14.86 -14.53
N LEU A 122 -12.03 -14.85 -15.77
CA LEU A 122 -12.84 -14.57 -16.95
C LEU A 122 -13.89 -15.66 -17.23
N GLU A 123 -13.61 -16.91 -16.85
CA GLU A 123 -14.53 -18.04 -17.06
C GLU A 123 -15.52 -18.23 -15.90
N LYS A 124 -15.12 -17.94 -14.67
CA LYS A 124 -15.86 -18.26 -13.44
C LYS A 124 -16.34 -17.05 -12.64
N GLU A 125 -15.90 -15.84 -13.00
CA GLU A 125 -16.17 -14.55 -12.34
C GLU A 125 -15.65 -14.41 -10.90
N THR A 126 -15.54 -15.52 -10.17
CA THR A 126 -15.09 -15.58 -8.78
C THR A 126 -14.04 -16.67 -8.61
N ILE A 127 -13.10 -16.46 -7.69
CA ILE A 127 -12.12 -17.45 -7.27
C ILE A 127 -12.05 -17.46 -5.75
N THR A 128 -12.19 -18.64 -5.16
CA THR A 128 -11.98 -18.82 -3.71
C THR A 128 -10.50 -18.86 -3.37
N GLY A 129 -10.17 -18.70 -2.08
CA GLY A 129 -8.77 -18.79 -1.63
C GLY A 129 -8.13 -20.14 -1.92
N GLU A 130 -8.88 -21.24 -1.76
CA GLU A 130 -8.40 -22.60 -2.06
C GLU A 130 -8.15 -22.79 -3.56
N GLU A 131 -9.10 -22.41 -4.41
CA GLU A 131 -8.94 -22.47 -5.87
C GLU A 131 -7.76 -21.63 -6.35
N PHE A 132 -7.58 -20.42 -5.79
CA PHE A 132 -6.43 -19.59 -6.07
C PHE A 132 -5.12 -20.29 -5.72
N MET A 133 -5.04 -20.91 -4.54
CA MET A 133 -3.83 -21.61 -4.11
C MET A 133 -3.51 -22.81 -5.02
N ASN A 134 -4.51 -23.55 -5.47
CA ASN A 134 -4.32 -24.66 -6.42
C ASN A 134 -3.72 -24.14 -7.74
N ILE A 135 -4.29 -23.08 -8.32
CA ILE A 135 -3.76 -22.45 -9.54
C ILE A 135 -2.34 -21.89 -9.31
N PHE A 136 -2.10 -21.29 -8.13
CA PHE A 136 -0.83 -20.65 -7.80
C PHE A 136 0.31 -21.66 -7.57
N ASN A 137 0.01 -22.79 -6.96
CA ASN A 137 0.97 -23.87 -6.72
C ASN A 137 1.16 -24.77 -7.95
N GLY A 138 0.17 -24.78 -8.86
CA GLY A 138 0.17 -25.60 -10.06
C GLY A 138 -0.36 -27.02 -9.83
N ASP A 139 -1.24 -27.18 -8.85
CA ASP A 139 -1.94 -28.43 -8.53
C ASP A 139 -3.25 -28.57 -9.32
#